data_AF-A0A1Y3BF49-F1
#
_entry.id   AF-A0A1Y3BF49-F1
#
_cell.length_a   1.000
_cell.length_b   1.000
_cell.length_c   1.000
_cell.angle_alpha   90.00
_cell.angle_beta   90.00
_cell.angle_gamma   90.00
#
_symmetry.space_group_name_H-M   'P 1'
#
loop_
_entity.id
_entity.type
_entity.pdbx_description
1 polymer ?
#
loop_
_entity_poly.entity_id
_entity_poly.type
_entity_poly.pdbx_seq_one_letter_code
_entity_poly.pdbx_strand_id
1 'polypeptide(L)'
;MCITSPDPLDILLHKQPTSPTTSFFQKVLFLIEDGSVQSYAQKDVYSSKRASVIRGQVVSKELNGLIGIRVSVVNDLKYGFTLTRSDGWFDIL
;
A
#
# COMPACT_ATOMS: atom_id res chain seq x y z
N MET A 1 20.49 7.24 -0.26
CA MET A 1 19.47 6.18 -0.44
C MET A 1 18.14 6.85 -0.72
N CYS A 2 17.47 6.52 -1.82
CA CYS A 2 16.10 6.97 -2.05
C CYS A 2 15.16 6.14 -1.16
N ILE A 3 14.21 6.79 -0.49
CA ILE A 3 13.22 6.10 0.34
C ILE A 3 12.08 5.65 -0.57
N THR A 4 11.69 4.38 -0.49
CA THR A 4 10.59 3.77 -1.28
C THR A 4 9.71 2.90 -0.40
N SER A 5 8.52 2.55 -0.87
CA SER A 5 7.72 1.50 -0.24
C SER A 5 8.38 0.12 -0.44
N PRO A 6 8.25 -0.81 0.51
CA PRO A 6 8.53 -2.23 0.27
C PRO A 6 7.58 -2.82 -0.78
N ASP A 7 7.99 -3.94 -1.40
CA ASP A 7 7.10 -4.73 -2.26
C ASP A 7 6.04 -5.44 -1.39
N PRO A 8 4.73 -5.33 -1.73
CA PRO A 8 3.68 -6.04 -0.99
C PRO A 8 3.91 -7.56 -0.91
N LEU A 9 4.51 -8.16 -1.95
CA LEU A 9 4.82 -9.58 -1.98
C LEU A 9 5.88 -9.94 -0.96
N ASP A 10 6.95 -9.14 -0.85
CA ASP A 10 8.00 -9.36 0.14
C ASP A 10 7.42 -9.35 1.56
N ILE A 11 6.50 -8.43 1.86
CA ILE A 11 5.85 -8.37 3.17
C ILE A 11 5.00 -9.64 3.41
N LEU A 12 4.23 -10.08 2.41
CA LEU A 12 3.41 -11.29 2.51
C LEU A 12 4.24 -12.55 2.73
N LEU A 13 5.43 -12.65 2.14
CA LEU A 13 6.32 -13.81 2.33
C LEU A 13 6.82 -13.93 3.78
N HIS A 14 6.86 -12.83 4.53
CA HIS A 14 7.22 -12.81 5.94
C HIS A 14 6.01 -12.97 6.89
N LYS A 15 4.80 -13.11 6.35
CA LYS A 15 3.55 -13.26 7.11
C LYS A 15 3.09 -14.71 7.10
N GLN A 16 2.38 -15.12 8.14
CA GLN A 16 1.68 -16.40 8.11
C GLN A 16 0.59 -16.37 7.03
N PRO A 17 0.46 -17.43 6.20
CA PRO A 17 -0.63 -17.53 5.25
C PRO A 17 -1.98 -17.44 5.96
N THR A 18 -2.82 -16.49 5.55
CA THR A 18 -4.20 -16.39 6.06
C THR A 18 -5.06 -17.53 5.54
N SER A 19 -6.03 -18.00 6.34
CA SER A 19 -7.01 -19.01 5.91
C SER A 19 -7.71 -18.59 4.61
N PRO A 20 -8.03 -19.53 3.69
CA PRO A 20 -8.81 -19.24 2.48
C PRO A 20 -10.15 -18.53 2.78
N THR A 21 -10.77 -18.84 3.91
CA THR A 21 -12.06 -18.29 4.37
C THR A 21 -11.96 -16.90 5.01
N THR A 22 -10.75 -16.36 5.12
CA THR A 22 -10.50 -15.03 5.68
C THR A 22 -11.10 -13.94 4.78
N SER A 23 -11.73 -12.93 5.40
CA SER A 23 -12.31 -11.79 4.67
C SER A 23 -11.30 -11.05 3.81
N PHE A 24 -11.77 -10.35 2.77
CA PHE A 24 -10.91 -9.52 1.92
C PHE A 24 -10.11 -8.51 2.75
N PHE A 25 -10.77 -7.78 3.65
CA PHE A 25 -10.11 -6.78 4.50
C PHE A 25 -8.93 -7.38 5.29
N GLN A 26 -9.13 -8.55 5.89
CA GLN A 26 -8.07 -9.24 6.64
C GLN A 26 -6.92 -9.70 5.74
N LYS A 27 -7.19 -10.08 4.48
CA LYS A 27 -6.15 -10.45 3.51
C LYS A 27 -5.30 -9.25 3.07
N VAL A 28 -5.85 -8.04 3.10
CA VAL A 28 -5.16 -6.81 2.65
C VAL A 28 -4.72 -5.89 3.80
N LEU A 29 -5.08 -6.25 5.05
CA LEU A 29 -4.76 -5.47 6.25
C LEU A 29 -3.26 -5.21 6.38
N PHE A 30 -2.44 -6.15 5.91
CA PHE A 30 -0.98 -6.02 5.94
C PHE A 30 -0.49 -4.74 5.26
N LEU A 31 -1.21 -4.19 4.27
CA LEU A 31 -0.81 -2.96 3.57
C LEU A 31 -0.66 -1.75 4.50
N ILE A 32 -1.47 -1.68 5.56
CA ILE A 32 -1.54 -0.55 6.50
C ILE A 32 -0.97 -0.88 7.89
N GLU A 33 -0.19 -1.94 8.00
CA GLU A 33 0.53 -2.28 9.23
C GLU A 33 1.84 -1.50 9.36
N ASP A 34 2.34 -1.40 10.59
CA ASP A 34 3.57 -0.66 10.86
C ASP A 34 4.76 -1.28 10.11
N GLY A 35 5.53 -0.43 9.45
CA GLY A 35 6.67 -0.87 8.62
C GLY A 35 6.26 -1.55 7.31
N SER A 36 5.00 -1.38 6.86
CA SER A 36 4.49 -1.96 5.63
C SER A 36 4.40 -0.95 4.48
N VAL A 37 3.54 -1.23 3.49
CA VAL A 37 3.37 -0.48 2.24
C VAL A 37 2.90 0.96 2.46
N GLN A 38 1.92 1.17 3.34
CA GLN A 38 1.43 2.49 3.72
C GLN A 38 2.01 2.92 5.06
N SER A 39 2.43 4.17 5.10
CA SER A 39 2.88 4.85 6.31
C SER A 39 1.78 5.75 6.85
N TYR A 40 1.67 5.84 8.18
CA TYR A 40 0.75 6.73 8.90
C TYR A 40 -0.74 6.47 8.64
N ALA A 41 -1.12 5.28 8.16
CA ALA A 41 -2.51 4.90 8.00
C ALA A 41 -3.16 4.58 9.35
N GLN A 42 -4.32 5.18 9.63
CA GLN A 42 -5.11 4.95 10.84
C GLN A 42 -6.06 3.76 10.64
N LYS A 43 -5.72 2.62 11.22
CA LYS A 43 -6.44 1.34 11.03
C LYS A 43 -7.94 1.42 11.39
N ASP A 44 -8.29 2.24 12.38
CA ASP A 44 -9.65 2.43 12.89
C ASP A 44 -10.58 3.17 11.92
N VAL A 45 -10.03 3.87 10.93
CA VAL A 45 -10.82 4.51 9.87
C VAL A 45 -11.36 3.49 8.87
N TYR A 46 -10.68 2.35 8.71
CA TYR A 46 -11.01 1.38 7.71
C TYR A 46 -12.20 0.50 8.12
N SER A 47 -13.21 0.45 7.26
CA SER A 47 -14.36 -0.42 7.46
C SER A 47 -14.04 -1.84 6.99
N SER A 48 -14.04 -2.81 7.90
CA SER A 48 -13.81 -4.22 7.57
C SER A 48 -14.80 -4.82 6.56
N LYS A 49 -15.99 -4.20 6.40
CA LYS A 49 -17.02 -4.58 5.43
C LYS A 49 -16.92 -3.83 4.08
N ARG A 50 -16.13 -2.75 4.02
CA ARG A 50 -16.02 -1.85 2.87
C ARG A 50 -14.56 -1.40 2.75
N ALA A 51 -13.78 -2.24 2.09
CA ALA A 51 -12.38 -2.00 1.81
C ALA A 51 -12.11 -2.24 0.33
N SER A 52 -11.22 -1.45 -0.25
CA SER A 52 -10.82 -1.55 -1.65
C SER A 52 -9.33 -1.26 -1.74
N VAL A 53 -8.60 -2.02 -2.55
CA VAL A 53 -7.19 -1.71 -2.82
C VAL A 53 -7.10 -1.03 -4.19
N ILE A 54 -6.44 0.11 -4.24
CA ILE A 54 -6.08 0.80 -5.48
C ILE A 54 -4.61 0.51 -5.74
N ARG A 55 -4.32 -0.06 -6.91
CA ARG A 55 -2.97 -0.24 -7.43
C ARG A 55 -2.79 0.65 -8.65
N GLY A 56 -1.67 1.36 -8.70
CA GLY A 56 -1.34 2.23 -9.83
C GLY A 56 0.16 2.31 -10.06
N GLN A 57 0.54 2.93 -11.17
CA GLN A 57 1.93 3.17 -11.54
C GLN A 57 2.10 4.64 -11.90
N VAL A 58 3.12 5.29 -11.33
CA VAL A 58 3.52 6.64 -11.70
C VAL A 58 4.67 6.54 -12.70
N VAL A 59 4.48 7.12 -13.87
CA VAL A 59 5.46 7.04 -14.97
C VAL A 59 5.83 8.42 -15.51
N SER A 60 7.03 8.54 -16.06
CA SER A 60 7.46 9.70 -16.85
C SER A 60 6.77 9.73 -18.22
N LYS A 61 7.01 10.77 -19.01
CA LYS A 61 6.51 10.86 -20.39
C LYS A 61 7.03 9.72 -21.28
N GLU A 62 8.22 9.21 -20.96
CA GLU A 62 8.89 8.10 -21.62
C GLU A 62 8.46 6.73 -21.06
N LEU A 63 7.42 6.69 -20.22
CA LEU A 63 6.86 5.49 -19.58
C LEU A 63 7.79 4.79 -18.57
N ASN A 64 8.81 5.48 -18.07
CA ASN A 64 9.67 4.97 -17.01
C ASN A 64 9.02 5.17 -15.64
N GLY A 65 9.03 4.14 -14.79
CA GLY A 65 8.52 4.22 -13.42
C GLY A 65 9.27 5.27 -12.58
N LEU A 66 8.54 6.16 -11.93
CA LEU A 66 9.12 7.19 -11.06
C LEU A 66 9.22 6.67 -9.62
N ILE A 67 10.44 6.63 -9.09
CA ILE A 67 10.76 6.13 -7.74
C ILE A 67 10.50 7.17 -6.65
N GLY A 68 9.96 6.74 -5.50
CA GLY A 68 9.86 7.57 -4.29
C GLY A 68 8.81 8.70 -4.36
N ILE A 69 7.85 8.61 -5.28
CA ILE A 69 6.74 9.56 -5.40
C ILE A 69 5.72 9.28 -4.30
N ARG A 70 5.36 10.31 -3.54
CA ARG A 70 4.34 10.22 -2.48
C ARG A 70 2.94 10.19 -3.08
N VAL A 71 2.18 9.17 -2.74
CA VAL A 71 0.77 9.00 -3.12
C VAL A 71 -0.09 8.98 -1.86
N SER A 72 -1.10 9.85 -1.81
CA SER A 72 -1.99 10.02 -0.67
C SER A 72 -3.41 10.35 -1.10
N VAL A 73 -4.39 10.04 -0.25
CA VAL A 73 -5.79 10.43 -0.47
C VAL A 73 -5.93 11.94 -0.22
N VAL A 74 -6.48 12.65 -1.21
CA VAL A 74 -6.68 14.11 -1.13
C VAL A 74 -7.60 14.45 0.03
N ASN A 75 -7.19 15.44 0.84
CA ASN A 75 -7.93 15.94 2.01
C ASN A 75 -8.22 14.90 3.10
N ASP A 76 -7.56 13.73 3.08
CA ASP A 76 -7.87 12.68 4.04
C ASP A 76 -6.62 11.94 4.55
N LEU A 77 -5.85 12.65 5.37
CA LEU A 77 -4.56 12.20 5.90
C LEU A 77 -4.64 10.92 6.73
N LYS A 78 -5.83 10.57 7.23
CA LYS A 78 -6.04 9.39 8.07
C LYS A 78 -5.86 8.08 7.31
N TYR A 79 -5.93 8.09 5.98
CA TYR A 79 -5.57 6.94 5.13
C TYR A 79 -4.05 6.80 4.92
N GLY A 80 -3.26 7.73 5.46
CA GLY A 80 -1.81 7.71 5.32
C GLY A 80 -1.33 8.00 3.90
N PHE A 81 -0.14 7.49 3.58
CA PHE A 81 0.44 7.58 2.24
C PHE A 81 1.31 6.37 1.95
N THR A 82 1.60 6.14 0.66
CA THR A 82 2.65 5.22 0.21
C THR A 82 3.65 5.98 -0.66
N LEU A 83 4.84 5.41 -0.84
CA LEU A 83 5.85 5.89 -1.78
C LEU A 83 5.95 4.90 -2.93
N THR A 84 6.05 5.37 -4.17
CA THR A 84 6.26 4.46 -5.30
C THR A 84 7.56 3.66 -5.15
N ARG A 85 7.49 2.40 -5.56
CA ARG A 85 8.61 1.46 -5.65
C ARG A 85 9.61 1.87 -6.75
N SER A 86 10.69 1.10 -6.91
CA SER A 86 11.72 1.35 -7.93
C SER A 86 11.20 1.32 -9.36
N ASP A 87 10.09 0.63 -9.60
CA ASP A 87 9.39 0.49 -10.87
C ASP A 87 8.18 1.43 -11.00
N GLY A 88 8.00 2.37 -10.06
CA GLY A 88 6.92 3.36 -10.07
C GLY A 88 5.57 2.84 -9.57
N TRP A 89 5.46 1.57 -9.20
CA TRP A 89 4.20 1.03 -8.70
C TRP A 89 3.93 1.43 -7.25
N PHE A 90 2.64 1.55 -6.93
CA PHE A 90 2.16 1.80 -5.57
C PHE A 90 0.84 1.06 -5.33
N ASP A 91 0.55 0.83 -4.06
CA ASP A 91 -0.66 0.16 -3.60
C ASP A 91 -1.19 0.96 -2.39
N ILE A 92 -2.48 1.30 -2.39
CA ILE A 92 -3.16 2.02 -1.30
C ILE A 92 -4.48 1.31 -0.98
N LEU A 93 -4.71 1.04 0.31
CA LEU A 93 -5.95 0.52 0.88
C LEU A 93 -6.90 1.67 1.23
#